data_AF-A0A972EJK7-F1
#
_entry.id   AF-A0A972EJK7-F1
#
_cell.length_a   1.000
_cell.length_b   1.000
_cell.length_c   1.000
_cell.angle_alpha   90.00
_cell.angle_beta   90.00
_cell.angle_gamma   90.00
#
_symmetry.space_group_name_H-M   'P 1'
#
loop_
_entity.id
_entity.type
_entity.pdbx_description
1 polymer ?
#
loop_
_entity_poly.entity_id
_entity_poly.type
_entity_poly.pdbx_seq_one_letter_code
_entity_poly.pdbx_strand_id
1 'polypeptide(L)'
;MIDSFSTFHPIVNFTYFVAVLLFSMFFMHPIFLGIAFTSAFTYSIMLKGKRAVRFNILYMMPMLLFMAILNPLLNHKGTTILFYLKSGNPITLESVLYGATTAFMFITIILWFSCYNEVMTSDK
;
A
#
# COMPACT_ATOMS: atom_id res chain seq x y z
N MET A 1 -22.75 7.15 -5.16
CA MET A 1 -23.33 5.85 -5.57
C MET A 1 -23.50 5.03 -4.32
N ILE A 2 -24.65 4.40 -4.11
CA ILE A 2 -24.91 3.58 -2.93
C ILE A 2 -24.16 2.27 -3.12
N ASP A 3 -23.15 2.03 -2.30
CA ASP A 3 -22.32 0.84 -2.36
C ASP A 3 -23.10 -0.33 -1.74
N SER A 4 -23.72 -1.19 -2.57
CA SER A 4 -24.49 -2.35 -2.08
C SER A 4 -23.65 -3.29 -1.22
N PHE A 5 -22.33 -3.26 -1.39
CA PHE A 5 -21.39 -4.03 -0.58
C PHE A 5 -21.39 -3.58 0.90
N SER A 6 -21.62 -2.29 1.15
CA SER A 6 -21.72 -1.74 2.51
C SER A 6 -23.01 -2.17 3.23
N THR A 7 -24.00 -2.71 2.52
CA THR A 7 -25.28 -3.17 3.10
C THR A 7 -25.21 -4.62 3.60
N PHE A 8 -24.15 -5.38 3.27
CA PHE A 8 -23.98 -6.75 3.79
C PHE A 8 -23.66 -6.77 5.29
N HIS A 9 -23.88 -7.93 5.91
CA HIS A 9 -23.64 -8.16 7.33
C HIS A 9 -22.20 -7.75 7.70
N PRO A 10 -21.98 -6.99 8.81
CA PRO A 10 -20.67 -6.43 9.16
C PRO A 10 -19.54 -7.45 9.18
N ILE A 11 -19.86 -8.69 9.60
CA ILE A 11 -18.90 -9.79 9.67
C ILE A 11 -18.37 -10.22 8.30
N VAL A 12 -19.18 -10.17 7.24
CA VAL A 12 -18.77 -10.53 5.87
C VAL A 12 -17.79 -9.49 5.34
N ASN A 13 -18.11 -8.21 5.55
CA ASN A 13 -17.23 -7.11 5.16
C ASN A 13 -15.93 -7.17 5.95
N PHE A 14 -15.99 -7.41 7.26
CA PHE A 14 -14.81 -7.58 8.10
C PHE A 14 -13.91 -8.73 7.61
N THR A 15 -14.48 -9.92 7.39
CA THR A 15 -13.72 -11.08 6.87
C THR A 15 -13.09 -10.78 5.52
N TYR A 16 -13.79 -10.09 4.62
CA TYR A 16 -13.23 -9.67 3.33
C TYR A 16 -12.00 -8.75 3.51
N PHE A 17 -12.11 -7.68 4.29
CA PHE A 17 -10.98 -6.76 4.51
C PHE A 17 -9.81 -7.45 5.22
N VAL A 18 -10.07 -8.31 6.20
CA VAL A 18 -9.03 -9.09 6.89
C VAL A 18 -8.32 -10.03 5.91
N ALA A 19 -9.06 -10.76 5.10
CA ALA A 19 -8.48 -11.65 4.09
C ALA A 19 -7.58 -10.87 3.13
N VAL A 20 -8.08 -9.75 2.58
CA VAL A 20 -7.31 -8.95 1.61
C VAL A 20 -6.07 -8.32 2.24
N LEU A 21 -6.14 -7.85 3.49
CA LEU A 21 -4.97 -7.34 4.21
C LEU A 21 -3.93 -8.43 4.45
N LEU A 22 -4.36 -9.62 4.89
CA LEU A 22 -3.46 -10.77 5.08
C LEU A 22 -2.82 -11.18 3.75
N PHE A 23 -3.61 -11.34 2.69
CA PHE A 23 -3.08 -11.66 1.36
C PHE A 23 -2.08 -10.60 0.87
N SER A 24 -2.35 -9.31 1.09
CA SER A 24 -1.45 -8.23 0.69
C SER A 24 -0.13 -8.22 1.45
N MET A 25 -0.12 -8.69 2.72
CA MET A 25 1.09 -8.76 3.55
C MET A 25 1.91 -10.03 3.31
N PHE A 26 1.25 -11.17 3.09
CA PHE A 26 1.93 -12.45 2.91
C PHE A 26 2.46 -12.67 1.48
N PHE A 27 1.79 -12.10 0.46
CA PHE A 27 2.17 -12.30 -0.94
C PHE A 27 2.96 -11.10 -1.48
N MET A 28 4.29 -11.16 -1.35
CA MET A 28 5.23 -10.16 -1.88
C MET A 28 5.41 -10.20 -3.42
N HIS A 29 4.57 -10.94 -4.16
CA HIS A 29 4.67 -10.97 -5.61
C HIS A 29 4.16 -9.64 -6.20
N PRO A 30 4.94 -8.95 -7.06
CA PRO A 30 4.60 -7.60 -7.55
C PRO A 30 3.26 -7.54 -8.30
N ILE A 31 2.86 -8.63 -8.96
CA ILE A 31 1.56 -8.73 -9.66
C ILE A 31 0.38 -8.70 -8.67
N PHE A 32 0.44 -9.46 -7.57
CA PHE A 32 -0.65 -9.49 -6.59
C PHE A 32 -0.80 -8.15 -5.89
N LEU A 33 0.34 -7.53 -5.55
CA LEU A 33 0.39 -6.18 -5.02
C LEU A 33 -0.24 -5.16 -5.98
N GLY A 34 0.04 -5.23 -7.28
CA GLY A 34 -0.57 -4.38 -8.29
C GLY A 34 -2.10 -4.51 -8.33
N ILE A 35 -2.62 -5.73 -8.33
CA ILE A 35 -4.07 -5.99 -8.35
C ILE A 35 -4.73 -5.48 -7.05
N ALA A 36 -4.12 -5.75 -5.89
CA ALA A 36 -4.60 -5.28 -4.59
C ALA A 36 -4.62 -3.75 -4.51
N PHE A 37 -3.62 -3.08 -5.08
CA PHE A 37 -3.57 -1.63 -5.16
C PHE A 37 -4.65 -1.07 -6.07
N THR A 38 -4.79 -1.58 -7.30
CA THR A 38 -5.76 -1.07 -8.28
C THR A 38 -7.18 -1.25 -7.77
N SER A 39 -7.48 -2.38 -7.14
CA SER A 39 -8.78 -2.63 -6.51
C SER A 39 -9.04 -1.68 -5.33
N ALA A 40 -8.08 -1.51 -4.41
CA ALA A 40 -8.20 -0.56 -3.31
C ALA A 40 -8.37 0.89 -3.78
N PHE A 41 -7.62 1.29 -4.82
CA PHE A 41 -7.67 2.63 -5.38
C PHE A 41 -9.03 2.92 -6.04
N THR A 42 -9.53 1.95 -6.82
CA THR A 42 -10.85 2.05 -7.46
C THR A 42 -11.95 2.15 -6.41
N TYR A 43 -11.89 1.30 -5.37
CA TYR A 43 -12.86 1.29 -4.28
C TYR A 43 -12.82 2.59 -3.44
N SER A 44 -11.62 3.10 -3.14
CA SER A 44 -11.44 4.38 -2.47
C SER A 44 -12.01 5.56 -3.27
N ILE A 45 -11.87 5.55 -4.60
CA ILE A 45 -12.50 6.56 -5.47
C ILE A 45 -14.03 6.42 -5.46
N MET A 46 -14.57 5.20 -5.49
CA MET A 46 -16.01 4.97 -5.44
C MET A 46 -16.63 5.47 -4.13
N LEU A 47 -15.92 5.29 -3.01
CA LEU A 47 -16.36 5.72 -1.68
C LEU A 47 -16.22 7.23 -1.44
N LYS A 48 -15.04 7.82 -1.70
CA LYS A 48 -14.69 9.20 -1.29
C LYS A 48 -14.56 10.20 -2.44
N GLY A 49 -14.63 9.75 -3.69
CA GLY A 49 -14.48 10.59 -4.89
C GLY A 49 -13.18 11.41 -4.91
N LYS A 50 -13.27 12.71 -5.23
CA LYS A 50 -12.10 13.62 -5.35
C LYS A 50 -11.31 13.81 -4.03
N ARG A 51 -11.92 13.55 -2.87
CA ARG A 51 -11.26 13.67 -1.57
C ARG A 51 -10.30 12.49 -1.31
N ALA A 52 -10.63 11.29 -1.80
CA ALA A 52 -9.70 10.15 -1.81
C ALA A 52 -8.46 10.42 -2.64
N VAL A 53 -8.61 11.01 -3.83
CA VAL A 53 -7.48 11.31 -4.72
C VAL A 53 -6.51 12.29 -4.06
N ARG A 54 -7.01 13.31 -3.35
CA ARG A 54 -6.16 14.23 -2.59
C ARG A 54 -5.44 13.56 -1.43
N PHE A 55 -6.15 12.72 -0.66
CA PHE A 55 -5.53 11.96 0.43
C PHE A 55 -4.45 11.02 -0.10
N ASN A 56 -4.74 10.32 -1.19
CA ASN A 56 -3.81 9.44 -1.88
C ASN A 56 -2.55 10.18 -2.33
N ILE A 57 -2.69 11.30 -3.03
CA ILE A 57 -1.51 12.06 -3.47
C ILE A 57 -0.73 12.65 -2.30
N LEU A 58 -1.42 13.21 -1.29
CA LEU A 58 -0.77 13.91 -0.18
C LEU A 58 -0.07 12.97 0.81
N TYR A 59 -0.63 11.78 1.07
CA TYR A 59 -0.08 10.84 2.05
C TYR A 59 0.71 9.69 1.40
N MET A 60 0.38 9.24 0.18
CA MET A 60 1.11 8.12 -0.46
C MET A 60 2.46 8.56 -1.01
N MET A 61 2.56 9.75 -1.61
CA MET A 61 3.82 10.22 -2.23
C MET A 61 4.96 10.40 -1.21
N PRO A 62 4.76 11.05 -0.04
CA PRO A 62 5.82 11.19 0.96
C PRO A 62 6.21 9.84 1.56
N MET A 63 5.23 8.96 1.83
CA MET A 63 5.48 7.62 2.34
C MET A 63 6.30 6.78 1.36
N LEU A 64 6.01 6.91 0.06
CA LEU A 64 6.75 6.23 -1.00
C LEU A 64 8.21 6.68 -1.05
N LEU A 65 8.43 7.99 -1.04
CA LEU A 65 9.76 8.59 -0.97
C LEU A 65 10.52 8.16 0.28
N PHE A 66 9.88 8.20 1.43
CA PHE A 66 10.50 7.83 2.71
C PHE A 66 10.94 6.36 2.71
N MET A 67 10.07 5.42 2.31
CA MET A 67 10.40 4.00 2.30
C MET A 67 11.39 3.64 1.18
N ALA A 68 11.33 4.31 0.04
CA ALA A 68 12.28 4.14 -1.06
C ALA A 68 13.70 4.62 -0.69
N ILE A 69 13.83 5.57 0.26
CA ILE A 69 15.11 6.02 0.78
C ILE A 69 15.59 5.13 1.94
N LEU A 70 14.70 4.76 2.86
CA LEU A 70 15.04 3.93 4.02
C LEU A 70 15.51 2.53 3.63
N ASN A 71 14.87 1.90 2.64
CA ASN A 71 15.19 0.51 2.30
C ASN A 71 16.61 0.31 1.74
N PRO A 72 17.12 1.16 0.83
CA PRO A 72 18.52 1.11 0.41
C PRO A 72 19.52 1.43 1.54
N LEU A 73 19.11 2.24 2.52
CA LEU A 73 19.94 2.59 3.68
C LEU A 73 20.08 1.45 4.69
N LEU A 74 19.09 0.57 4.78
CA LEU A 74 19.04 -0.53 5.77
C LEU A 74 19.32 -1.91 5.17
N ASN A 75 19.03 -2.13 3.88
CA ASN A 75 19.22 -3.40 3.20
C ASN A 75 20.31 -3.31 2.12
N HIS A 76 21.40 -4.06 2.33
CA HIS A 76 22.58 -4.11 1.44
C HIS A 76 22.63 -5.36 0.56
N LYS A 77 21.48 -5.99 0.29
CA LYS A 77 21.41 -7.22 -0.49
C LYS A 77 21.21 -6.89 -1.96
N GLY A 78 22.32 -6.72 -2.68
CA GLY A 78 22.25 -6.64 -4.13
C GLY A 78 23.61 -6.77 -4.82
N THR A 79 23.57 -7.31 -6.03
CA THR A 79 24.72 -7.59 -6.89
C THR A 79 25.08 -6.40 -7.78
N THR A 80 24.11 -5.54 -8.09
CA THR A 80 24.32 -4.38 -8.99
C THR A 80 24.34 -3.07 -8.22
N ILE A 81 25.54 -2.49 -8.05
CA ILE A 81 25.78 -1.27 -7.28
C ILE A 81 25.57 -0.05 -8.19
N LEU A 82 24.70 0.89 -7.82
CA LEU A 82 24.59 2.17 -8.54
C LEU A 82 25.60 3.20 -8.03
N PHE A 83 25.59 3.45 -6.73
CA PHE A 83 26.38 4.51 -6.11
C PHE A 83 26.81 4.10 -4.70
N TYR A 84 27.99 4.56 -4.29
CA TYR A 84 28.43 4.45 -2.91
C TYR A 84 28.02 5.72 -2.16
N LEU A 85 27.38 5.55 -1.01
CA LEU A 85 27.09 6.66 -0.11
C LEU A 85 28.40 7.21 0.47
N LYS A 86 28.44 8.50 0.86
CA LYS A 86 29.60 9.11 1.54
C LYS A 86 30.07 8.34 2.79
N SER A 87 29.20 7.52 3.37
CA SER A 87 29.50 6.63 4.51
C SER A 87 30.15 5.29 4.11
N GLY A 88 30.43 5.04 2.82
CA GLY A 88 31.00 3.79 2.31
C GLY A 88 29.99 2.70 1.96
N ASN A 89 28.69 2.95 2.15
CA ASN A 89 27.64 1.95 1.93
C ASN A 89 27.23 1.89 0.44
N PRO A 90 27.29 0.71 -0.21
CA PRO A 90 26.80 0.55 -1.59
C PRO A 90 25.27 0.57 -1.62
N ILE A 91 24.70 1.47 -2.44
CA ILE A 91 23.29 1.43 -2.83
C ILE A 91 23.16 0.51 -4.04
N THR A 92 22.32 -0.53 -3.93
CA THR A 92 22.11 -1.52 -4.99
C THR A 92 20.77 -1.33 -5.69
N LEU A 93 20.66 -1.73 -6.96
CA LEU A 93 19.39 -1.68 -7.70
C LEU A 93 18.32 -2.54 -7.02
N GLU A 94 18.71 -3.73 -6.54
CA GLU A 94 17.80 -4.63 -5.84
C GLU A 94 17.23 -4.00 -4.57
N SER A 95 18.04 -3.27 -3.77
CA SER A 95 17.54 -2.65 -2.53
C SER A 95 16.60 -1.47 -2.80
N VAL A 96 16.80 -0.74 -3.91
CA VAL A 96 15.86 0.30 -4.37
C VAL A 96 14.54 -0.32 -4.84
N LEU A 97 14.60 -1.40 -5.63
CA LEU A 97 13.42 -2.14 -6.09
C LEU A 97 12.63 -2.73 -4.92
N TYR A 98 13.30 -3.40 -3.98
CA TYR A 98 12.68 -3.87 -2.74
C TYR A 98 12.09 -2.70 -1.93
N GLY A 99 12.79 -1.56 -1.93
CA GLY A 99 12.31 -0.34 -1.32
C GLY A 99 10.99 0.15 -1.88
N ALA A 100 10.91 0.24 -3.20
CA ALA A 100 9.70 0.63 -3.93
C ALA A 100 8.57 -0.39 -3.72
N THR A 101 8.85 -1.70 -3.79
CA THR A 101 7.83 -2.75 -3.57
C THR A 101 7.27 -2.69 -2.15
N THR A 102 8.14 -2.50 -1.16
CA THR A 102 7.73 -2.38 0.24
C THR A 102 6.89 -1.12 0.46
N ALA A 103 7.32 0.01 -0.10
CA ALA A 103 6.55 1.26 -0.09
C ALA A 103 5.13 1.05 -0.65
N PHE A 104 5.06 0.38 -1.80
CA PHE A 104 3.81 0.10 -2.50
C PHE A 104 2.88 -0.81 -1.70
N MET A 105 3.44 -1.80 -1.00
CA MET A 105 2.70 -2.65 -0.07
C MET A 105 2.09 -1.84 1.08
N PHE A 106 2.88 -1.01 1.76
CA PHE A 106 2.39 -0.16 2.86
C PHE A 106 1.26 0.76 2.41
N ILE A 107 1.43 1.37 1.23
CA ILE A 107 0.41 2.23 0.64
C ILE A 107 -0.89 1.48 0.37
N THR A 108 -0.80 0.27 -0.20
CA THR A 108 -1.97 -0.59 -0.48
C THR A 108 -2.71 -0.93 0.81
N ILE A 109 -1.98 -1.23 1.88
CA ILE A 109 -2.55 -1.52 3.21
C ILE A 109 -3.28 -0.29 3.78
N ILE A 110 -2.65 0.89 3.73
CA ILE A 110 -3.27 2.15 4.21
C ILE A 110 -4.56 2.46 3.44
N LEU A 111 -4.57 2.24 2.13
CA LEU A 111 -5.75 2.39 1.29
C LEU A 111 -6.89 1.47 1.73
N TRP A 112 -6.59 0.18 1.93
CA TRP A 112 -7.55 -0.80 2.41
C TRP A 112 -8.10 -0.44 3.79
N PHE A 113 -7.24 0.00 4.72
CA PHE A 113 -7.67 0.49 6.02
C PHE A 113 -8.56 1.74 5.94
N SER A 114 -8.26 2.67 5.02
CA SER A 114 -9.11 3.84 4.79
C SER A 114 -10.50 3.44 4.29
N CYS A 115 -10.57 2.46 3.38
CA CYS A 115 -11.84 1.94 2.88
C CYS A 115 -12.60 1.18 3.98
N TYR A 116 -11.90 0.37 4.78
CA TYR A 116 -12.48 -0.34 5.92
C TYR A 116 -13.11 0.62 6.92
N ASN A 117 -12.43 1.72 7.27
CA ASN A 117 -12.93 2.70 8.24
C ASN A 117 -14.23 3.38 7.78
N GLU A 118 -14.39 3.64 6.48
CA GLU A 118 -15.64 4.20 5.94
C GLU A 118 -16.77 3.18 5.85
N VAL A 119 -16.47 1.92 5.52
CA VAL A 119 -17.48 0.86 5.39
C VAL A 119 -17.94 0.36 6.76
N MET A 120 -17.06 0.45 7.75
CA MET A 120 -17.26 0.06 9.14
C MET A 120 -17.23 1.31 10.04
N THR A 121 -18.10 2.28 9.76
CA THR A 121 -18.36 3.39 10.67
C THR A 121 -18.99 2.90 11.97
N SER A 122 -18.77 3.61 13.08
CA SER A 122 -19.19 3.23 14.44
C SER A 122 -20.69 2.97 14.67
N ASP A 123 -21.54 3.20 13.65
CA ASP A 123 -22.99 2.96 13.69
C ASP A 123 -23.37 1.51 13.29
N LYS A 124 -22.40 0.68 12.90
CA LYS A 124 -22.58 -0.74 12.57
C LYS A 124 -22.35 -1.70 13.73
#